data_AF-A0A929PCC1-F1
#
_entry.id   AF-A0A929PCC1-F1
#
_cell.length_a   1.000
_cell.length_b   1.000
_cell.length_c   1.000
_cell.angle_alpha   90.00
_cell.angle_beta   90.00
_cell.angle_gamma   90.00
#
_symmetry.space_group_name_H-M   'P 1'
#
loop_
_entity.id
_entity.type
_entity.pdbx_description
1 polymer ?
#
loop_
_entity_poly.entity_id
_entity_poly.type
_entity_poly.pdbx_seq_one_letter_code
_entity_poly.pdbx_strand_id
1 'polypeptide(L)'
;MPRLTVKLVEETLRQEVQKLDKRVQVVAVNQSKKKDSYRVTLLKHGRSGSADLKKDLIKEYLSQEGKSSELRRALGKAVSHLSIRFGK
;
A
#
# COMPACT_ATOMS: atom_id res chain seq x y z
N MET A 1 -7.36 -11.86 18.56
CA MET A 1 -6.51 -11.07 17.63
C MET A 1 -6.72 -11.61 16.22
N PRO A 2 -7.17 -10.79 15.25
CA PRO A 2 -7.30 -11.26 13.88
C PRO A 2 -5.90 -11.60 13.35
N ARG A 3 -5.72 -12.84 12.85
CA ARG A 3 -4.49 -13.24 12.17
C ARG A 3 -4.32 -12.33 10.96
N LEU A 4 -3.33 -11.44 10.97
CA LEU A 4 -2.99 -10.64 9.80
C LEU A 4 -2.57 -11.57 8.67
N THR A 5 -3.49 -11.79 7.74
CA THR A 5 -3.22 -12.52 6.50
C THR A 5 -2.83 -11.52 5.43
N VAL A 6 -1.92 -11.93 4.54
CA VAL A 6 -1.52 -11.11 3.38
C VAL A 6 -2.74 -10.71 2.54
N LYS A 7 -3.75 -11.58 2.45
CA LYS A 7 -5.02 -11.28 1.79
C LYS A 7 -5.76 -10.08 2.40
N LEU A 8 -5.90 -10.05 3.73
CA LEU A 8 -6.55 -8.93 4.42
C LEU A 8 -5.80 -7.62 4.19
N VAL A 9 -4.47 -7.68 4.23
CA VAL A 9 -3.59 -6.53 3.94
C VAL A 9 -3.80 -6.06 2.49
N GLU A 10 -3.80 -6.98 1.52
CA GLU A 10 -4.00 -6.64 0.12
C GLU A 10 -5.35 -5.98 -0.13
N GLU A 11 -6.43 -6.52 0.42
CA GLU A 11 -7.78 -5.96 0.27
C GLU A 11 -7.87 -4.55 0.88
N THR A 12 -7.30 -4.37 2.07
CA THR A 12 -7.27 -3.07 2.75
C THR A 12 -6.50 -2.04 1.94
N LEU A 13 -5.32 -2.41 1.43
CA LEU A 13 -4.51 -1.53 0.60
C LEU A 13 -5.21 -1.22 -0.73
N ARG A 14 -5.91 -2.18 -1.34
CA ARG A 14 -6.71 -1.95 -2.56
C ARG A 14 -7.76 -0.86 -2.32
N GLN A 15 -8.52 -0.95 -1.23
CA GLN A 15 -9.55 0.03 -0.91
C GLN A 15 -8.95 1.42 -0.65
N GLU A 16 -7.87 1.51 0.12
CA GLU A 16 -7.25 2.82 0.43
C GLU A 16 -6.57 3.45 -0.79
N VAL A 17 -5.91 2.66 -1.63
CA VAL A 17 -5.30 3.16 -2.88
C VAL A 17 -6.38 3.67 -3.84
N GLN A 18 -7.50 2.96 -3.98
CA GLN A 18 -8.62 3.42 -4.83
C GLN A 18 -9.24 4.74 -4.33
N LYS A 19 -9.30 4.95 -3.01
CA LYS A 19 -9.76 6.23 -2.43
C LYS A 19 -8.78 7.37 -2.72
N LEU A 20 -7.48 7.09 -2.80
CA LEU A 20 -6.45 8.08 -3.11
C LEU A 20 -6.41 8.42 -4.61
N ASP A 21 -6.37 7.41 -5.46
CA ASP A 21 -6.34 7.56 -6.92
C ASP A 21 -7.02 6.37 -7.58
N LYS A 22 -8.20 6.60 -8.17
CA LYS A 22 -9.00 5.58 -8.86
C LYS A 22 -8.29 4.95 -10.06
N ARG A 23 -7.21 5.57 -10.56
CA ARG A 23 -6.41 5.08 -11.70
C ARG A 23 -5.30 4.12 -11.27
N VAL A 24 -5.08 3.97 -9.96
CA VAL A 24 -4.07 3.07 -9.40
C VAL A 24 -4.73 1.80 -8.87
N GLN A 25 -4.14 0.66 -9.20
CA GLN A 25 -4.56 -0.65 -8.73
C GLN A 25 -3.43 -1.31 -7.95
N VAL A 26 -3.74 -1.98 -6.84
CA VAL A 26 -2.79 -2.87 -6.17
C VAL A 26 -2.83 -4.22 -6.89
N VAL A 27 -1.70 -4.66 -7.43
CA VAL A 27 -1.58 -5.92 -8.18
C VAL A 27 -1.10 -7.05 -7.30
N ALA A 28 -0.19 -6.76 -6.37
CA ALA A 28 0.37 -7.78 -5.49
C ALA A 28 0.85 -7.18 -4.17
N VAL A 29 0.71 -7.94 -3.09
CA VAL A 29 1.37 -7.67 -1.82
C VAL A 29 2.22 -8.86 -1.43
N ASN A 30 3.53 -8.65 -1.42
CA ASN A 30 4.50 -9.67 -1.04
C ASN A 30 5.18 -9.28 0.28
N GLN A 31 5.68 -10.26 1.03
CA GLN A 31 6.61 -9.94 2.11
C GLN A 31 7.91 -9.41 1.50
N SER A 32 8.37 -8.25 1.96
CA SER A 32 9.63 -7.69 1.47
C SER A 32 10.81 -8.49 2.04
N LYS A 33 11.95 -8.47 1.35
CA LYS A 33 13.21 -9.00 1.89
C LYS A 33 13.71 -8.18 3.09
N LYS A 34 13.24 -6.94 3.25
CA LYS A 34 13.49 -6.13 4.45
C LYS A 34 12.64 -6.65 5.61
N LYS A 35 13.29 -6.81 6.77
CA LYS A 35 12.63 -7.16 8.03
C LYS A 35 11.46 -6.18 8.24
N ASP A 36 10.30 -6.73 8.56
CA ASP A 36 9.09 -5.98 8.91
C ASP A 36 8.54 -5.03 7.84
N SER A 37 8.67 -5.38 6.55
CA SER A 37 8.00 -4.66 5.46
C SER A 37 7.20 -5.59 4.53
N TYR A 38 6.11 -5.07 3.95
CA TYR A 38 5.43 -5.63 2.79
C TYR A 38 5.83 -4.83 1.54
N ARG A 39 6.18 -5.52 0.47
CA ARG A 39 6.35 -4.93 -0.85
C ARG A 39 4.99 -4.95 -1.55
N VAL A 40 4.46 -3.76 -1.81
CA VAL A 40 3.20 -3.54 -2.52
C VAL A 40 3.50 -3.14 -3.94
N THR A 41 3.00 -3.90 -4.90
CA THR A 41 3.07 -3.59 -6.32
C THR A 41 1.79 -2.88 -6.74
N LEU A 42 1.95 -1.67 -7.26
CA LEU A 42 0.89 -0.80 -7.74
C LEU A 42 1.00 -0.69 -9.27
N LEU A 43 -0.12 -0.58 -9.95
CA LEU A 43 -0.24 -0.42 -11.40
C LEU A 43 -1.04 0.84 -11.71
N LYS A 44 -0.50 1.70 -12.56
CA LYS A 44 -1.15 2.92 -13.04
C LYS A 44 -0.89 3.04 -14.55
N HIS A 45 -1.94 3.13 -15.36
CA HIS A 45 -1.84 3.27 -16.83
C HIS A 45 -0.89 2.26 -17.49
N GLY A 46 -0.98 0.97 -17.13
CA GLY A 46 -0.14 -0.09 -17.69
C GLY A 46 1.30 -0.11 -17.18
N ARG A 47 1.70 0.81 -16.29
CA ARG A 47 3.03 0.86 -15.67
C ARG A 47 2.96 0.44 -14.21
N SER A 48 3.83 -0.50 -13.83
CA SER A 48 3.90 -1.02 -12.46
C SER A 48 5.03 -0.36 -11.67
N GLY A 49 4.80 -0.10 -10.40
CA GLY A 49 5.79 0.37 -9.44
C GLY A 49 5.61 -0.34 -8.12
N SER A 50 6.71 -0.54 -7.40
CA SER A 50 6.69 -1.22 -6.10
C SER A 50 7.05 -0.24 -4.99
N ALA A 51 6.38 -0.35 -3.85
CA ALA A 51 6.67 0.40 -2.64
C ALA A 51 6.78 -0.55 -1.45
N ASP A 52 7.76 -0.30 -0.57
CA ASP A 52 7.90 -1.03 0.69
C ASP A 52 7.12 -0.28 1.78
N LEU A 53 6.12 -0.93 2.36
CA LEU A 53 5.33 -0.45 3.50
C LEU A 53 5.71 -1.24 4.76
N LYS A 54 5.90 -0.56 5.90
CA LYS A 54 6.17 -1.23 7.17
C LYS A 54 4.95 -2.06 7.62
N LYS A 55 5.20 -3.26 8.13
CA LYS A 55 4.15 -4.15 8.65
C LYS A 55 3.40 -3.50 9.82
N ASP A 56 4.09 -2.79 10.70
CA ASP A 56 3.48 -2.10 11.85
C ASP A 56 2.43 -1.07 11.43
N LEU A 57 2.72 -0.24 10.42
CA LEU A 57 1.75 0.75 9.92
C LEU A 57 0.45 0.11 9.43
N ILE A 58 0.55 -1.08 8.83
CA ILE A 58 -0.62 -1.83 8.35
C ILE A 58 -1.37 -2.46 9.53
N LYS A 59 -0.64 -2.99 10.53
CA LYS A 59 -1.25 -3.51 11.76
C LYS A 59 -1.99 -2.42 12.51
N GLU A 60 -1.36 -1.27 12.73
CA GLU A 60 -1.96 -0.12 13.43
C GLU A 60 -3.20 0.41 12.68
N TYR A 61 -3.15 0.46 11.35
CA TYR A 61 -4.32 0.81 10.52
C TYR A 61 -5.47 -0.19 10.71
N LEU A 62 -5.18 -1.50 10.66
CA LEU A 62 -6.18 -2.56 10.82
C LEU A 62 -6.75 -2.62 12.25
N SER A 63 -5.96 -2.26 13.26
CA SER A 63 -6.41 -2.17 14.65
C SER A 63 -7.30 -0.95 14.92
N GLN A 64 -7.54 -0.08 13.92
CA GLN A 64 -8.31 1.16 14.07
C GLN A 64 -7.81 2.11 15.18
N GLU A 65 -6.54 2.00 15.61
CA GLU A 65 -5.94 2.82 16.68
C GLU A 65 -5.64 4.28 16.26
N GLY A 66 -6.44 4.88 15.38
CA GLY A 66 -6.36 6.31 15.05
C GLY A 66 -5.18 6.74 14.16
N LYS A 67 -4.21 5.87 13.84
CA LYS A 67 -3.05 6.18 12.98
C LYS A 67 -3.25 5.91 11.49
N SER A 68 -4.51 5.93 11.03
CA SER A 68 -4.83 5.67 9.61
C SER A 68 -4.20 6.68 8.64
N SER A 69 -3.87 7.87 9.15
CA SER A 69 -3.22 8.95 8.42
C SER A 69 -1.80 8.63 7.98
N GLU A 70 -1.01 7.89 8.75
CA GLU A 70 0.37 7.54 8.38
C GLU A 70 0.41 6.53 7.23
N LEU A 71 -0.46 5.52 7.26
CA LEU A 71 -0.59 4.58 6.15
C LEU A 71 -1.05 5.29 4.88
N ARG A 72 -2.08 6.14 4.97
CA ARG A 72 -2.54 6.97 3.84
C ARG A 72 -1.42 7.85 3.29
N ARG A 73 -0.60 8.44 4.15
CA ARG A 73 0.52 9.29 3.73
C ARG A 73 1.62 8.49 3.03
N ALA A 74 1.94 7.30 3.53
CA ALA A 74 2.90 6.39 2.90
C ALA A 74 2.38 5.92 1.52
N LEU A 75 1.11 5.54 1.44
CA LEU A 75 0.45 5.17 0.19
C LEU A 75 0.37 6.34 -0.79
N GLY A 76 0.00 7.53 -0.34
CA GLY A 76 -0.03 8.74 -1.16
C GLY A 76 1.35 9.09 -1.72
N LYS A 77 2.42 8.93 -0.92
CA LYS A 77 3.81 9.07 -1.43
C LYS A 77 4.14 8.01 -2.47
N ALA A 78 3.76 6.75 -2.26
CA ALA A 78 3.99 5.67 -3.23
C ALA A 78 3.26 5.95 -4.57
N VAL A 79 1.98 6.31 -4.50
CA VAL A 79 1.14 6.69 -5.65
C VAL A 79 1.68 7.93 -6.36
N SER A 80 2.14 8.93 -5.61
CA SER A 80 2.75 10.14 -6.15
C SER A 80 4.08 9.84 -6.84
N HIS A 81 4.95 9.03 -6.22
CA HIS A 81 6.19 8.57 -6.86
C HIS A 81 5.93 7.81 -8.16
N LEU A 82 4.90 6.97 -8.20
CA LEU A 82 4.43 6.33 -9.42
C LEU A 82 4.02 7.37 -10.47
N SER A 83 3.21 8.34 -10.08
CA SER A 83 2.75 9.40 -10.98
C SER A 83 3.88 10.28 -11.50
N ILE A 84 4.87 10.63 -10.66
CA ILE A 84 6.03 11.45 -11.04
C ILE A 84 6.97 10.65 -11.95
N ARG A 85 7.30 9.40 -11.59
CA ARG A 85 8.19 8.56 -12.42
C ARG A 85 7.59 8.26 -13.79
N PHE A 86 6.27 8.29 -13.91
CA PHE A 86 5.57 7.89 -15.13
C PHE A 86 4.77 9.01 -15.81
N GLY A 87 4.87 10.25 -15.32
CA GLY A 87 4.15 11.43 -15.82
C GLY A 87 4.83 12.13 -17.01
N LYS A 88 5.63 11.40 -17.79
CA LYS A 88 6.22 11.84 -19.05
C LYS A 88 5.81 10.89 -20.17
#